data_AF-A0A2S3X1U7-F1
#
_entry.id   AF-A0A2S3X1U7-F1
#
_cell.length_a   1.000
_cell.length_b   1.000
_cell.length_c   1.000
_cell.angle_alpha   90.00
_cell.angle_beta   90.00
_cell.angle_gamma   90.00
#
_symmetry.space_group_name_H-M   'P 1'
#
loop_
_entity.id
_entity.type
_entity.pdbx_description
1 polymer ?
#
loop_
_entity_poly.entity_id
_entity_poly.type
_entity_poly.pdbx_seq_one_letter_code
_entity_poly.pdbx_strand_id
1 'polypeptide(L)'
;MGSEVARVKQRAANRKLVEDLYDNSQQVYVVHYSCESFYENSTGGSTRVTSIAVRNLQSAQTRSWSIHKAAELQNCLDKINENFPELEKAMLAGYFDFLRQHSSCRFLHWNMRDENYGFFALEHRFRTLGGQPFELQDDRKVDLARVLVAIYGRQYASHESKSGRKGRIFSIVELNQIADKDGLTGAQEAEAFVNGEYLKLHQSTHRKLDMFCNIFERMHAKNLKTLGSWFDVNGIHPVYILEQVKTHWITTLIVLLASLLGAGYKYWDVISKLWGGSGGAA
;
A
#
# COMPACT_ATOMS: atom_id res chain seq x y z
N MET A 1 -17.71 15.81 8.34
CA MET A 1 -16.80 16.09 7.21
C MET A 1 -17.30 15.30 6.02
N GLY A 2 -17.47 15.91 4.85
CA GLY A 2 -17.85 15.17 3.64
C GLY A 2 -16.82 14.08 3.30
N SER A 3 -17.29 12.95 2.74
CA SER A 3 -16.44 11.82 2.32
C SER A 3 -15.28 12.26 1.42
N GLU A 4 -15.51 13.26 0.57
CA GLU A 4 -14.50 13.83 -0.33
C GLU A 4 -13.39 14.59 0.39
N VAL A 5 -13.70 15.30 1.47
CA VAL A 5 -12.69 16.03 2.24
C VAL A 5 -11.79 15.08 3.01
N ALA A 6 -12.35 13.99 3.55
CA ALA A 6 -11.56 12.92 4.15
C ALA A 6 -10.62 12.28 3.11
N ARG A 7 -11.09 12.06 1.88
CA ARG A 7 -10.29 11.52 0.77
C ARG A 7 -9.10 12.43 0.41
N VAL A 8 -9.31 13.73 0.29
CA VAL A 8 -8.23 14.70 0.00
C VAL A 8 -7.18 14.72 1.12
N LYS A 9 -7.60 14.74 2.39
CA LYS A 9 -6.68 14.69 3.53
C LYS A 9 -5.89 13.39 3.56
N GLN A 10 -6.55 12.25 3.35
CA GLN A 10 -5.91 10.94 3.31
C GLN A 10 -4.87 10.86 2.19
N ARG A 11 -5.18 11.39 1.01
CA ARG A 11 -4.24 11.49 -0.11
C ARG A 11 -3.01 12.32 0.25
N ALA A 12 -3.19 13.50 0.84
CA ALA A 12 -2.07 14.35 1.26
C ALA A 12 -1.18 13.66 2.32
N ALA A 13 -1.79 12.99 3.29
CA ALA A 13 -1.07 12.21 4.29
C ALA A 13 -0.26 11.06 3.67
N ASN A 14 -0.83 10.34 2.69
CA ASN A 14 -0.12 9.26 2.00
C ASN A 14 0.98 9.77 1.08
N ARG A 15 0.82 10.95 0.47
CA ARG A 15 1.92 11.62 -0.25
C ARG A 15 3.07 11.94 0.69
N LYS A 16 2.80 12.53 1.86
CA LYS A 16 3.82 12.77 2.88
C LYS A 16 4.50 11.48 3.33
N LEU A 17 3.74 10.41 3.57
CA LEU A 17 4.31 9.10 3.91
C LEU A 17 5.29 8.59 2.84
N VAL A 18 4.98 8.76 1.55
CA VAL A 18 5.88 8.34 0.45
C VAL A 18 7.18 9.14 0.46
N GLU A 19 7.12 10.46 0.65
CA GLU A 19 8.32 11.30 0.80
C GLU A 19 9.13 10.88 2.03
N ASP A 20 8.48 10.71 3.20
CA ASP A 20 9.13 10.28 4.44
C ASP A 20 9.84 8.91 4.28
N LEU A 21 9.25 7.97 3.52
CA LEU A 21 9.86 6.66 3.22
C LEU A 21 11.06 6.79 2.29
N TYR A 22 11.00 7.68 1.31
CA TYR A 22 12.09 7.91 0.37
C TYR A 22 13.29 8.60 1.05
N ASP A 23 13.03 9.64 1.84
CA ASP A 23 14.05 10.38 2.59
C ASP A 23 14.78 9.49 3.61
N ASN A 24 14.09 8.50 4.16
CA ASN A 24 14.65 7.53 5.11
C ASN A 24 14.94 6.16 4.46
N SER A 25 15.18 6.12 3.14
CA SER A 25 15.26 4.87 2.37
C SER A 25 16.35 3.88 2.82
N GLN A 26 17.40 4.32 3.52
CA GLN A 26 18.34 3.40 4.20
C GLN A 26 17.67 2.50 5.23
N GLN A 27 16.61 2.98 5.91
CA GLN A 27 15.87 2.25 6.95
C GLN A 27 14.51 1.74 6.44
N VAL A 28 14.36 1.64 5.11
CA VAL A 28 13.17 1.08 4.49
C VAL A 28 13.56 -0.16 3.70
N TYR A 29 12.84 -1.24 3.96
CA TYR A 29 12.98 -2.50 3.26
C TYR A 29 11.69 -2.81 2.51
N VAL A 30 11.82 -3.29 1.28
CA VAL A 30 10.70 -3.89 0.54
C VAL A 30 10.73 -5.39 0.82
N VAL A 31 9.59 -5.99 1.16
CA VAL A 31 9.48 -7.42 1.50
C VAL A 31 8.37 -8.10 0.71
N HIS A 32 8.64 -9.32 0.28
CA HIS A 32 7.66 -10.20 -0.35
C HIS A 32 8.00 -11.66 -0.12
N TYR A 33 6.98 -12.53 -0.21
CA TYR A 33 7.17 -13.97 -0.16
C TYR A 33 6.24 -14.72 -1.11
N SER A 34 6.70 -15.89 -1.55
CA SER A 34 5.93 -16.90 -2.26
C SER A 34 5.63 -18.08 -1.34
N CYS A 35 4.52 -18.76 -1.61
CA CYS A 35 4.06 -19.92 -0.86
C CYS A 35 3.18 -20.81 -1.75
N GLU A 36 2.78 -21.95 -1.20
CA GLU A 36 1.72 -22.79 -1.73
C GLU A 36 0.41 -22.01 -1.90
N SER A 37 -0.43 -22.47 -2.83
CA SER A 37 -1.75 -21.90 -3.08
C SER A 37 -2.63 -21.90 -1.83
N PHE A 38 -3.20 -20.74 -1.49
CA PHE A 38 -4.19 -20.62 -0.41
C PHE A 38 -5.54 -21.26 -0.76
N TYR A 39 -5.89 -21.32 -2.06
CA TYR A 39 -7.22 -21.77 -2.52
C TYR A 39 -7.34 -23.28 -2.65
N GLU A 40 -6.20 -23.96 -2.81
CA GLU A 40 -6.13 -25.40 -3.09
C GLU A 40 -5.60 -26.19 -1.90
N ASN A 41 -5.40 -25.56 -0.75
CA ASN A 41 -4.91 -26.25 0.43
C ASN A 41 -6.00 -27.17 1.00
N SER A 42 -5.95 -28.44 0.59
CA SER A 42 -6.86 -29.51 1.00
C SER A 42 -6.73 -29.90 2.48
N THR A 43 -5.66 -29.48 3.15
CA THR A 43 -5.33 -29.91 4.52
C THR A 43 -5.93 -29.00 5.61
N GLY A 44 -6.38 -27.80 5.25
CA GLY A 44 -6.83 -26.78 6.21
C GLY A 44 -5.71 -26.19 7.09
N GLY A 45 -4.45 -26.58 6.88
CA GLY A 45 -3.29 -26.07 7.61
C GLY A 45 -2.78 -24.72 7.10
N SER A 46 -1.77 -24.17 7.78
CA SER A 46 -1.04 -22.98 7.31
C SER A 46 -0.33 -23.25 5.97
N THR A 47 -0.33 -22.28 5.06
CA THR A 47 0.30 -22.45 3.74
C THR A 47 1.82 -22.56 3.83
N ARG A 48 2.39 -23.49 3.06
CA ARG A 48 3.84 -23.73 3.01
C ARG A 48 4.55 -22.58 2.30
N VAL A 49 5.52 -21.96 2.97
CA VAL A 49 6.31 -20.85 2.45
C VAL A 49 7.49 -21.40 1.66
N THR A 50 7.74 -20.87 0.47
CA THR A 50 8.81 -21.35 -0.41
C THR A 50 9.99 -20.40 -0.54
N SER A 51 9.74 -19.10 -0.46
CA SER A 51 10.77 -18.08 -0.61
C SER A 51 10.31 -16.76 -0.01
N ILE A 52 11.20 -16.08 0.69
CA ILE A 52 11.03 -14.73 1.24
C ILE A 52 12.21 -13.90 0.75
N ALA A 53 11.94 -12.72 0.22
CA ALA A 53 12.97 -11.79 -0.20
C ALA A 53 12.73 -10.41 0.41
N VAL A 54 13.82 -9.77 0.79
CA VAL A 54 13.86 -8.43 1.35
C VAL A 54 14.93 -7.61 0.64
N ARG A 55 14.60 -6.40 0.18
CA ARG A 55 15.51 -5.49 -0.52
C ARG A 55 15.51 -4.14 0.18
N ASN A 56 16.70 -3.64 0.50
CA ASN A 56 16.83 -2.28 1.00
C ASN A 56 16.49 -1.27 -0.10
N LEU A 57 15.67 -0.28 0.22
CA LEU A 57 15.11 0.65 -0.76
C LEU A 57 16.18 1.55 -1.39
N GLN A 58 17.22 1.94 -0.64
CA GLN A 58 18.28 2.81 -1.16
C GLN A 58 19.44 2.05 -1.79
N SER A 59 20.04 1.11 -1.06
CA SER A 59 21.26 0.40 -1.48
C SER A 59 21.02 -0.69 -2.50
N ALA A 60 19.74 -1.02 -2.78
CA ALA A 60 19.32 -2.13 -3.62
C ALA A 60 19.83 -3.51 -3.17
N GLN A 61 20.47 -3.62 -2.00
CA GLN A 61 20.96 -4.88 -1.47
C GLN A 61 19.80 -5.79 -1.10
N THR A 62 19.80 -6.99 -1.67
CA THR A 62 18.73 -7.97 -1.50
C THR A 62 19.23 -9.15 -0.69
N ARG A 63 18.49 -9.50 0.36
CA ARG A 63 18.63 -10.74 1.10
C ARG A 63 17.42 -11.61 0.86
N SER A 64 17.62 -12.91 0.80
CA SER A 64 16.53 -13.83 0.53
C SER A 64 16.75 -15.19 1.17
N TRP A 65 15.68 -15.77 1.67
CA TRP A 65 15.62 -17.10 2.23
C TRP A 65 14.67 -17.91 1.38
N SER A 66 15.06 -19.10 0.93
CA SER A 66 14.19 -19.98 0.14
C SER A 66 14.45 -21.43 0.48
N ILE A 67 13.46 -22.28 0.19
CA ILE A 67 13.59 -23.73 0.35
C ILE A 67 14.77 -24.26 -0.46
N HIS A 68 14.96 -23.75 -1.69
CA HIS A 68 16.10 -24.11 -2.53
C HIS A 68 17.44 -23.77 -1.86
N LYS A 69 17.60 -22.54 -1.33
CA LYS A 69 18.82 -22.13 -0.62
C LYS A 69 19.03 -22.93 0.67
N ALA A 70 17.97 -23.18 1.43
CA ALA A 70 18.06 -23.99 2.64
C ALA A 70 18.51 -25.41 2.33
N ALA A 71 18.00 -26.00 1.25
CA ALA A 71 18.34 -27.35 0.83
C ALA A 71 19.78 -27.44 0.31
N GLU A 72 20.25 -26.40 -0.40
CA GLU A 72 21.65 -26.29 -0.80
C GLU A 72 22.58 -26.22 0.42
N LEU A 73 22.26 -25.38 1.41
CA LEU A 73 23.03 -25.26 2.65
C LEU A 73 23.07 -26.55 3.48
N GLN A 74 22.02 -27.37 3.40
CA GLN A 74 21.91 -28.66 4.08
C GLN A 74 22.33 -29.85 3.22
N ASN A 75 22.81 -29.62 1.99
CA ASN A 75 23.19 -30.66 1.02
C ASN A 75 22.09 -31.71 0.74
N CYS A 76 20.84 -31.26 0.56
CA CYS A 76 19.68 -32.14 0.33
C CYS A 76 18.76 -31.65 -0.82
N LEU A 77 19.34 -31.03 -1.86
CA LEU A 77 18.60 -30.54 -3.04
C LEU A 77 17.76 -31.61 -3.74
N ASP A 78 18.20 -32.86 -3.70
CA ASP A 78 17.52 -34.04 -4.26
C ASP A 78 16.37 -34.55 -3.36
N LYS A 79 16.30 -34.10 -2.10
CA LYS A 79 15.36 -34.57 -1.07
C LYS A 79 14.57 -33.44 -0.43
N ILE A 80 14.32 -32.37 -1.18
CA ILE A 80 13.59 -31.19 -0.67
C ILE A 80 12.22 -31.57 -0.10
N ASN A 81 11.46 -32.41 -0.82
CA ASN A 81 10.09 -32.77 -0.40
C ASN A 81 10.07 -33.59 0.90
N GLU A 82 11.09 -34.44 1.11
CA GLU A 82 11.22 -35.26 2.32
C GLU A 82 11.60 -34.42 3.54
N ASN A 83 12.40 -33.36 3.34
CA ASN A 83 12.93 -32.50 4.42
C ASN A 83 12.23 -31.13 4.47
N PHE A 84 11.08 -30.98 3.78
CA PHE A 84 10.47 -29.66 3.59
C PHE A 84 10.20 -28.92 4.90
N PRO A 85 9.62 -29.54 5.96
CA PRO A 85 9.36 -28.86 7.23
C PRO A 85 10.63 -28.30 7.88
N GLU A 86 11.72 -29.06 7.87
CA GLU A 86 13.02 -28.66 8.42
C GLU A 86 13.64 -27.51 7.63
N LEU A 87 13.59 -27.60 6.30
CA LEU A 87 14.07 -26.57 5.39
C LEU A 87 13.29 -25.26 5.54
N GLU A 88 11.97 -25.35 5.62
CA GLU A 88 11.08 -24.22 5.81
C GLU A 88 11.31 -23.56 7.17
N LYS A 89 11.48 -24.36 8.24
CA LYS A 89 11.79 -23.85 9.57
C LYS A 89 13.11 -23.08 9.59
N ALA A 90 14.16 -23.62 8.96
CA ALA A 90 15.47 -22.96 8.88
C ALA A 90 15.39 -21.65 8.08
N MET A 91 14.66 -21.66 6.96
CA MET A 91 14.41 -20.48 6.14
C MET A 91 13.67 -19.38 6.92
N LEU A 92 12.58 -19.73 7.62
CA LEU A 92 11.79 -18.80 8.43
C LEU A 92 12.59 -18.26 9.62
N ALA A 93 13.39 -19.10 10.28
CA ALA A 93 14.27 -18.66 11.37
C ALA A 93 15.20 -17.54 10.90
N GLY A 94 15.88 -17.72 9.76
CA GLY A 94 16.74 -16.69 9.19
C GLY A 94 16.01 -15.38 8.84
N TYR A 95 14.79 -15.48 8.34
CA TYR A 95 13.95 -14.30 8.07
C TYR A 95 13.55 -13.57 9.36
N PHE A 96 13.08 -14.27 10.38
CA PHE A 96 12.67 -13.66 11.64
C PHE A 96 13.85 -13.08 12.43
N ASP A 97 15.03 -13.68 12.33
CA ASP A 97 16.26 -13.12 12.89
C ASP A 97 16.63 -11.79 12.20
N PHE A 98 16.52 -11.74 10.87
CA PHE A 98 16.69 -10.49 10.13
C PHE A 98 15.67 -9.43 10.56
N LEU A 99 14.39 -9.80 10.69
CA LEU A 99 13.32 -8.90 11.10
C LEU A 99 13.59 -8.32 12.50
N ARG A 100 14.07 -9.16 13.43
CA ARG A 100 14.46 -8.74 14.79
C ARG A 100 15.60 -7.71 14.77
N GLN A 101 16.64 -7.96 13.97
CA GLN A 101 17.81 -7.08 13.83
C GLN A 101 17.46 -5.73 13.20
N HIS A 102 16.39 -5.67 12.40
CA HIS A 102 15.94 -4.45 11.70
C HIS A 102 14.57 -3.99 12.21
N SER A 103 14.23 -4.26 13.46
CA SER A 103 12.92 -3.98 14.06
C SER A 103 12.57 -2.49 14.11
N SER A 104 13.56 -1.59 14.07
CA SER A 104 13.33 -0.14 13.97
C SER A 104 13.00 0.33 12.56
N CYS A 105 13.25 -0.48 11.53
CA CYS A 105 13.06 -0.13 10.13
C CYS A 105 11.60 -0.25 9.71
N ARG A 106 11.25 0.35 8.56
CA ARG A 106 9.93 0.19 7.95
C ARG A 106 9.97 -0.85 6.83
N PHE A 107 8.89 -1.60 6.69
CA PHE A 107 8.75 -2.68 5.73
C PHE A 107 7.61 -2.38 4.77
N LEU A 108 7.97 -2.01 3.55
CA LEU A 108 7.06 -1.84 2.43
C LEU A 108 6.69 -3.21 1.86
N HIS A 109 5.40 -3.50 1.76
CA HIS A 109 4.90 -4.78 1.28
C HIS A 109 3.69 -4.60 0.36
N TRP A 110 3.26 -5.69 -0.28
CA TRP A 110 2.08 -5.69 -1.14
C TRP A 110 1.03 -6.65 -0.61
N ASN A 111 -0.08 -6.12 -0.07
CA ASN A 111 -1.22 -6.91 0.43
C ASN A 111 -0.91 -7.97 1.53
N MET A 112 0.30 -8.01 2.10
CA MET A 112 0.67 -8.85 3.26
C MET A 112 0.05 -8.31 4.58
N ARG A 113 -1.24 -8.59 4.83
CA ARG A 113 -2.02 -7.88 5.88
C ARG A 113 -2.64 -8.75 6.97
N ASP A 114 -2.85 -10.03 6.72
CA ASP A 114 -3.73 -10.84 7.56
C ASP A 114 -3.20 -12.26 7.74
N GLU A 115 -3.97 -13.07 8.46
CA GLU A 115 -3.65 -14.46 8.79
C GLU A 115 -3.65 -15.38 7.57
N ASN A 116 -4.33 -15.01 6.48
CA ASN A 116 -4.32 -15.77 5.24
C ASN A 116 -3.05 -15.46 4.43
N TYR A 117 -2.67 -14.18 4.36
CA TYR A 117 -1.47 -13.76 3.66
C TYR A 117 -0.80 -12.54 4.31
N GLY A 118 0.44 -12.72 4.74
CA GLY A 118 1.27 -11.64 5.25
C GLY A 118 2.13 -12.01 6.44
N PHE A 119 2.48 -10.99 7.24
CA PHE A 119 3.31 -11.17 8.43
C PHE A 119 2.68 -12.17 9.40
N PHE A 120 1.39 -12.02 9.72
CA PHE A 120 0.67 -12.93 10.61
C PHE A 120 0.65 -14.38 10.10
N ALA A 121 0.48 -14.58 8.78
CA ALA A 121 0.56 -15.90 8.17
C ALA A 121 1.95 -16.54 8.33
N LEU A 122 3.03 -15.78 8.11
CA LEU A 122 4.42 -16.24 8.31
C LEU A 122 4.69 -16.57 9.79
N GLU A 123 4.20 -15.73 10.70
CA GLU A 123 4.33 -15.92 12.15
C GLU A 123 3.62 -17.20 12.59
N HIS A 124 2.36 -17.38 12.17
CA HIS A 124 1.60 -18.60 12.46
C HIS A 124 2.29 -19.84 11.87
N ARG A 125 2.74 -19.79 10.61
CA ARG A 125 3.47 -20.90 9.98
C ARG A 125 4.72 -21.28 10.78
N PHE A 126 5.51 -20.30 11.18
CA PHE A 126 6.72 -20.58 11.95
C PHE A 126 6.42 -21.18 13.33
N ARG A 127 5.35 -20.73 14.00
CA ARG A 127 4.87 -21.36 15.24
C ARG A 127 4.46 -22.83 15.01
N THR A 128 3.77 -23.14 13.91
CA THR A 128 3.39 -24.55 13.61
C THR A 128 4.57 -25.47 13.39
N LEU A 129 5.73 -24.93 12.97
CA LEU A 129 6.99 -25.67 12.84
C LEU A 129 7.80 -25.71 14.16
N GLY A 130 7.23 -25.23 15.26
CA GLY A 130 7.90 -25.14 16.57
C GLY A 130 8.97 -24.05 16.65
N GLY A 131 8.89 -23.02 15.80
CA GLY A 131 9.68 -21.80 15.89
C GLY A 131 9.01 -20.72 16.75
N GLN A 132 9.76 -19.67 17.08
CA GLN A 132 9.26 -18.50 17.81
C GLN A 132 9.45 -17.24 16.97
N PRO A 133 8.39 -16.71 16.33
CA PRO A 133 8.52 -15.58 15.43
C PRO A 133 8.86 -14.30 16.19
N PHE A 134 9.55 -13.39 15.51
CA PHE A 134 9.60 -12.00 15.92
C PHE A 134 8.40 -11.28 15.30
N GLU A 135 7.54 -10.73 16.15
CA GLU A 135 6.34 -9.99 15.72
C GLU A 135 6.70 -8.52 15.49
N LEU A 136 6.71 -8.11 14.22
CA LEU A 136 6.95 -6.72 13.86
C LEU A 136 5.71 -5.87 14.18
N GLN A 137 5.90 -4.68 14.73
CA GLN A 137 4.83 -3.75 15.04
C GLN A 137 4.11 -3.27 13.76
N ASP A 138 2.79 -3.10 13.82
CA ASP A 138 1.99 -2.74 12.64
C ASP A 138 2.31 -1.36 12.08
N ASP A 139 2.80 -0.41 12.90
CA ASP A 139 3.24 0.92 12.46
C ASP A 139 4.53 0.87 11.61
N ARG A 140 5.24 -0.26 11.62
CA ARG A 140 6.40 -0.54 10.76
C ARG A 140 6.01 -1.20 9.44
N LYS A 141 4.77 -1.67 9.27
CA LYS A 141 4.28 -2.35 8.07
C LYS A 141 3.55 -1.37 7.16
N VAL A 142 4.04 -1.16 5.94
CA VAL A 142 3.43 -0.24 4.97
C VAL A 142 2.91 -1.01 3.75
N ASP A 143 1.59 -1.05 3.58
CA ASP A 143 0.96 -1.68 2.41
C ASP A 143 0.97 -0.74 1.19
N LEU A 144 1.88 -0.99 0.26
CA LEU A 144 2.04 -0.23 -0.98
C LEU A 144 0.74 -0.19 -1.81
N ALA A 145 -0.03 -1.28 -1.81
CA ALA A 145 -1.29 -1.33 -2.55
C ALA A 145 -2.33 -0.36 -1.98
N ARG A 146 -2.36 -0.17 -0.65
CA ARG A 146 -3.24 0.82 0.00
C ARG A 146 -2.78 2.24 -0.23
N VAL A 147 -1.46 2.48 -0.22
CA VAL A 147 -0.89 3.79 -0.54
C VAL A 147 -1.26 4.21 -1.97
N LEU A 148 -1.16 3.28 -2.94
CA LEU A 148 -1.61 3.49 -4.32
C LEU A 148 -3.10 3.87 -4.40
N VAL A 149 -3.97 3.14 -3.70
CA VAL A 149 -5.41 3.44 -3.68
C VAL A 149 -5.69 4.80 -3.05
N ALA A 150 -5.00 5.15 -1.97
CA ALA A 150 -5.17 6.44 -1.31
C ALA A 150 -4.73 7.62 -2.18
N ILE A 151 -3.70 7.41 -2.99
CA ILE A 151 -3.13 8.45 -3.86
C ILE A 151 -3.89 8.57 -5.18
N TYR A 152 -4.13 7.47 -5.87
CA TYR A 152 -4.63 7.43 -7.26
C TYR A 152 -6.07 6.96 -7.39
N GLY A 153 -6.72 6.64 -6.27
CA GLY A 153 -8.08 6.10 -6.25
C GLY A 153 -8.14 4.59 -6.49
N ARG A 154 -9.33 4.00 -6.28
CA ARG A 154 -9.53 2.54 -6.36
C ARG A 154 -9.30 1.97 -7.76
N GLN A 155 -9.45 2.80 -8.79
CA GLN A 155 -9.32 2.44 -10.20
C GLN A 155 -7.92 2.71 -10.77
N TYR A 156 -6.90 2.84 -9.91
CA TYR A 156 -5.53 3.12 -10.37
C TYR A 156 -4.97 2.04 -11.33
N ALA A 157 -5.43 0.80 -11.20
CA ALA A 157 -5.08 -0.32 -12.06
C ALA A 157 -6.24 -1.32 -12.13
N SER A 158 -6.33 -2.05 -13.25
CA SER A 158 -7.33 -3.12 -13.45
C SER A 158 -6.94 -4.37 -12.65
N HIS A 159 -7.92 -5.24 -12.39
CA HIS A 159 -7.67 -6.56 -11.82
C HIS A 159 -7.04 -7.54 -12.81
N GLU A 160 -7.00 -7.17 -14.09
CA GLU A 160 -6.39 -7.92 -15.17
C GLU A 160 -5.49 -6.99 -16.00
N SER A 161 -4.33 -7.50 -16.42
CA SER A 161 -3.40 -6.79 -17.30
C SER A 161 -3.90 -6.85 -18.76
N LYS A 162 -3.30 -6.08 -19.68
CA LYS A 162 -3.70 -6.11 -21.10
C LYS A 162 -3.34 -7.44 -21.75
N SER A 163 -2.29 -8.09 -21.25
CA SER A 163 -1.86 -9.44 -21.61
C SER A 163 -2.67 -10.56 -20.93
N GLY A 164 -3.74 -10.25 -20.18
CA GLY A 164 -4.60 -11.25 -19.53
C GLY A 164 -4.09 -11.78 -18.19
N ARG A 165 -3.03 -11.18 -17.63
CA ARG A 165 -2.46 -11.61 -16.35
C ARG A 165 -3.30 -11.07 -15.20
N LYS A 166 -3.74 -11.97 -14.31
CA LYS A 166 -4.53 -11.60 -13.14
C LYS A 166 -3.67 -10.91 -12.07
N GLY A 167 -4.19 -9.82 -11.52
CA GLY A 167 -3.61 -9.08 -10.40
C GLY A 167 -3.24 -7.64 -10.76
N ARG A 168 -3.58 -6.71 -9.86
CA ARG A 168 -3.29 -5.26 -10.03
C ARG A 168 -1.80 -4.97 -10.22
N ILE A 169 -0.93 -5.81 -9.65
CA ILE A 169 0.53 -5.70 -9.80
C ILE A 169 0.96 -5.83 -11.27
N PHE A 170 0.42 -6.81 -12.01
CA PHE A 170 0.78 -7.00 -13.42
C PHE A 170 0.14 -5.94 -14.30
N SER A 171 -1.09 -5.53 -13.99
CA SER A 171 -1.76 -4.43 -14.70
C SER A 171 -0.98 -3.12 -14.59
N ILE A 172 -0.53 -2.73 -13.39
CA ILE A 172 0.24 -1.49 -13.20
C ILE A 172 1.64 -1.58 -13.83
N VAL A 173 2.27 -2.77 -13.78
CA VAL A 173 3.60 -2.98 -14.37
C VAL A 173 3.56 -2.89 -15.88
N GLU A 174 2.60 -3.56 -16.53
CA GLU A 174 2.43 -3.49 -17.98
C GLU A 174 2.10 -2.07 -18.43
N LEU A 175 1.24 -1.35 -17.70
CA LEU A 175 0.90 0.05 -17.97
C LEU A 175 2.12 0.98 -17.93
N ASN A 176 3.10 0.66 -17.08
CA ASN A 176 4.32 1.45 -16.89
C ASN A 176 5.54 0.90 -17.63
N GLN A 177 5.38 -0.18 -18.41
CA GLN A 177 6.48 -0.86 -19.12
C GLN A 177 7.63 -1.25 -18.18
N ILE A 178 7.29 -1.68 -16.95
CA ILE A 178 8.27 -2.21 -16.00
C ILE A 178 8.62 -3.64 -16.41
N ALA A 179 9.89 -4.02 -16.32
CA ALA A 179 10.32 -5.38 -16.62
C ALA A 179 9.76 -6.38 -15.59
N ASP A 180 9.07 -7.41 -16.07
CA ASP A 180 8.38 -8.43 -15.27
C ASP A 180 8.75 -9.88 -15.63
N LYS A 181 9.81 -10.06 -16.41
CA LYS A 181 10.35 -11.37 -16.79
C LYS A 181 10.56 -12.23 -15.54
N ASP A 182 10.11 -13.49 -15.55
CA ASP A 182 10.18 -14.44 -14.43
C ASP A 182 9.19 -14.17 -13.28
N GLY A 183 8.44 -13.07 -13.30
CA GLY A 183 7.36 -12.85 -12.34
C GLY A 183 6.20 -13.79 -12.65
N LEU A 184 5.77 -14.61 -11.70
CA LEU A 184 4.67 -15.57 -11.88
C LEU A 184 3.35 -15.02 -11.34
N THR A 185 2.24 -15.32 -12.01
CA THR A 185 0.89 -15.13 -11.45
C THR A 185 0.61 -16.13 -10.33
N GLY A 186 -0.41 -15.88 -9.50
CA GLY A 186 -0.74 -16.79 -8.39
C GLY A 186 -1.02 -18.23 -8.84
N ALA A 187 -1.69 -18.42 -9.98
CA ALA A 187 -1.93 -19.75 -10.55
C ALA A 187 -0.63 -20.43 -11.01
N GLN A 188 0.28 -19.67 -11.63
CA GLN A 188 1.59 -20.19 -12.05
C GLN A 188 2.49 -20.52 -10.86
N GLU A 189 2.37 -19.80 -9.74
CA GLU A 189 3.08 -20.13 -8.50
C GLU A 189 2.55 -21.42 -7.88
N ALA A 190 1.23 -21.61 -7.88
CA ALA A 190 0.62 -22.86 -7.43
C ALA A 190 1.13 -24.06 -8.25
N GLU A 191 1.14 -23.94 -9.58
CA GLU A 191 1.65 -24.98 -10.49
C GLU A 191 3.14 -25.25 -10.27
N ALA A 192 3.97 -24.20 -10.19
CA ALA A 192 5.39 -24.33 -9.93
C ALA A 192 5.68 -25.01 -8.58
N PHE A 193 4.83 -24.78 -7.56
CA PHE A 193 4.92 -25.46 -6.28
C PHE A 193 4.65 -26.96 -6.40
N VAL A 194 3.54 -27.34 -7.05
CA VAL A 194 3.17 -28.75 -7.26
C VAL A 194 4.25 -29.50 -8.04
N ASN A 195 4.87 -28.85 -9.01
CA ASN A 195 5.95 -29.42 -9.81
C ASN A 195 7.34 -29.41 -9.12
N GLY A 196 7.45 -28.87 -7.90
CA GLY A 196 8.73 -28.78 -7.17
C GLY A 196 9.73 -27.79 -7.78
N GLU A 197 9.27 -26.82 -8.57
CA GLU A 197 10.08 -25.80 -9.24
C GLU A 197 10.50 -24.66 -8.29
N TYR A 198 11.10 -25.01 -7.14
CA TYR A 198 11.40 -24.06 -6.07
C TYR A 198 12.34 -22.92 -6.48
N LEU A 199 13.26 -23.17 -7.41
CA LEU A 199 14.14 -22.13 -7.97
C LEU A 199 13.33 -21.09 -8.78
N LYS A 200 12.31 -21.51 -9.51
CA LYS A 200 11.43 -20.63 -10.29
C LYS A 200 10.56 -19.76 -9.39
N LEU A 201 10.02 -20.35 -8.31
CA LEU A 201 9.32 -19.60 -7.25
C LEU A 201 10.23 -18.55 -6.60
N HIS A 202 11.49 -18.92 -6.35
CA HIS A 202 12.48 -18.00 -5.82
C HIS A 202 12.72 -16.80 -6.76
N GLN A 203 12.93 -17.06 -8.05
CA GLN A 203 13.12 -16.02 -9.07
C GLN A 203 11.88 -15.10 -9.19
N SER A 204 10.68 -15.67 -9.17
CA SER A 204 9.41 -14.92 -9.14
C SER A 204 9.33 -13.97 -7.95
N THR A 205 9.74 -14.45 -6.76
CA THR A 205 9.74 -13.63 -5.54
C THR A 205 10.63 -12.40 -5.71
N HIS A 206 11.86 -12.58 -6.20
CA HIS A 206 12.78 -11.48 -6.50
C HIS A 206 12.19 -10.52 -7.54
N ARG A 207 11.63 -11.05 -8.63
CA ARG A 207 11.06 -10.20 -9.68
C ARG A 207 9.92 -9.32 -9.15
N LYS A 208 9.02 -9.88 -8.33
CA LYS A 208 7.93 -9.10 -7.71
C LYS A 208 8.46 -8.02 -6.76
N LEU A 209 9.53 -8.33 -6.02
CA LEU A 209 10.21 -7.36 -5.18
C LEU A 209 10.74 -6.17 -5.99
N ASP A 210 11.38 -6.44 -7.11
CA ASP A 210 11.88 -5.42 -8.04
C ASP A 210 10.74 -4.59 -8.65
N MET A 211 9.63 -5.25 -9.01
CA MET A 211 8.42 -4.58 -9.50
C MET A 211 7.88 -3.61 -8.44
N PHE A 212 7.81 -4.01 -7.17
CA PHE A 212 7.36 -3.13 -6.08
C PHE A 212 8.26 -1.90 -5.90
N CYS A 213 9.57 -2.09 -5.95
CA CYS A 213 10.52 -0.97 -5.86
C CYS A 213 10.33 0.00 -7.03
N ASN A 214 10.21 -0.50 -8.26
CA ASN A 214 9.96 0.33 -9.44
C ASN A 214 8.63 1.10 -9.35
N ILE A 215 7.57 0.46 -8.83
CA ILE A 215 6.28 1.11 -8.61
C ILE A 215 6.42 2.23 -7.57
N PHE A 216 7.11 1.96 -6.46
CA PHE A 216 7.34 2.94 -5.41
C PHE A 216 8.15 4.15 -5.90
N GLU A 217 9.27 3.92 -6.58
CA GLU A 217 10.12 4.97 -7.14
C GLU A 217 9.35 5.88 -8.12
N ARG A 218 8.55 5.28 -9.00
CA ARG A 218 7.70 6.04 -9.96
C ARG A 218 6.57 6.80 -9.28
N MET A 219 6.03 6.24 -8.19
CA MET A 219 5.01 6.90 -7.37
C MET A 219 5.58 8.13 -6.68
N HIS A 220 6.76 8.01 -6.08
CA HIS A 220 7.52 9.10 -5.47
C HIS A 220 7.87 10.18 -6.51
N ALA A 221 8.41 9.77 -7.67
CA ALA A 221 8.73 10.67 -8.79
C ALA A 221 7.49 11.27 -9.49
N LYS A 222 6.26 10.93 -9.05
CA LYS A 222 4.98 11.39 -9.60
C LYS A 222 4.81 11.09 -11.10
N ASN A 223 5.51 10.08 -11.63
CA ASN A 223 5.47 9.69 -13.03
C ASN A 223 4.84 8.29 -13.27
N LEU A 224 4.30 7.66 -12.22
CA LEU A 224 3.54 6.42 -12.32
C LEU A 224 2.26 6.63 -13.13
N LYS A 225 2.15 5.95 -14.28
CA LYS A 225 0.95 5.90 -15.11
C LYS A 225 -0.10 5.03 -14.44
N THR A 226 -1.34 5.52 -14.36
CA THR A 226 -2.48 4.83 -13.74
C THR A 226 -3.74 4.94 -14.61
N LEU A 227 -4.70 4.03 -14.43
CA LEU A 227 -6.02 4.10 -15.08
C LEU A 227 -7.01 5.04 -14.36
N GLY A 228 -6.61 5.65 -13.25
CA GLY A 228 -7.46 6.59 -12.50
C GLY A 228 -7.83 7.83 -13.32
N SER A 229 -9.00 8.40 -13.04
CA SER A 229 -9.46 9.62 -13.71
C SER A 229 -8.53 10.81 -13.41
N TRP A 230 -8.51 11.82 -14.28
CA TRP A 230 -7.70 13.03 -14.06
C TRP A 230 -8.00 13.69 -12.70
N PHE A 231 -9.27 13.70 -12.27
CA PHE A 231 -9.68 14.23 -10.98
C PHE A 231 -9.19 13.35 -9.81
N ASP A 232 -9.21 12.03 -9.94
CA ASP A 232 -8.68 11.11 -8.92
C ASP A 232 -7.15 11.19 -8.82
N VAL A 233 -6.48 11.42 -9.95
CA VAL A 233 -5.01 11.49 -10.03
C VAL A 233 -4.49 12.85 -9.62
N ASN A 234 -5.19 13.96 -9.86
CA ASN A 234 -4.78 15.31 -9.45
C ASN A 234 -5.38 15.77 -8.13
N GLY A 235 -6.41 15.09 -7.61
CA GLY A 235 -7.00 15.40 -6.30
C GLY A 235 -7.77 16.72 -6.26
N ILE A 236 -8.05 17.33 -7.42
CA ILE A 236 -8.84 18.54 -7.55
C ILE A 236 -10.31 18.11 -7.57
N HIS A 237 -11.01 18.24 -6.44
CA HIS A 237 -12.44 17.97 -6.39
C HIS A 237 -13.22 19.27 -6.13
N PRO A 238 -14.16 19.69 -7.01
CA PRO A 238 -14.92 20.94 -6.84
C PRO A 238 -15.59 21.05 -5.46
N VAL A 239 -16.06 19.93 -4.91
CA VAL A 239 -16.67 19.87 -3.57
C VAL A 239 -15.69 20.28 -2.46
N TYR A 240 -14.42 19.87 -2.55
CA TYR A 240 -13.40 20.24 -1.56
C TYR A 240 -13.11 21.75 -1.62
N ILE A 241 -12.98 22.32 -2.82
CA ILE A 241 -12.76 23.76 -3.01
C ILE A 241 -13.94 24.55 -2.41
N LEU A 242 -15.18 24.14 -2.69
CA LEU A 242 -16.38 24.77 -2.14
C LEU A 242 -16.45 24.67 -0.61
N GLU A 243 -16.07 23.52 -0.02
CA GLU A 243 -15.99 23.40 1.44
C GLU A 243 -14.88 24.28 2.04
N GLN A 244 -13.71 24.37 1.41
CA GLN A 244 -12.62 25.25 1.87
C GLN A 244 -13.04 26.73 1.81
N VAL A 245 -13.74 27.16 0.75
CA VAL A 245 -14.29 28.51 0.66
C VAL A 245 -15.30 28.75 1.80
N LYS A 246 -16.26 27.85 2.02
CA LYS A 246 -17.26 27.98 3.10
C LYS A 246 -16.69 28.03 4.51
N THR A 247 -15.54 27.39 4.74
CA THR A 247 -14.87 27.34 6.04
C THR A 247 -13.76 28.38 6.21
N HIS A 248 -13.45 29.15 5.17
CA HIS A 248 -12.45 30.19 5.23
C HIS A 248 -12.91 31.36 6.10
N TRP A 249 -12.05 31.89 6.99
CA TRP A 249 -12.41 33.01 7.87
C TRP A 249 -12.90 34.25 7.11
N ILE A 250 -12.42 34.46 5.87
CA ILE A 250 -12.89 35.52 4.98
C ILE A 250 -14.37 35.37 4.64
N THR A 251 -14.89 34.16 4.42
CA THR A 251 -16.32 34.01 4.14
C THR A 251 -17.16 34.29 5.37
N THR A 252 -16.69 33.90 6.56
CA THR A 252 -17.30 34.34 7.84
C THR A 252 -17.29 35.86 7.97
N LEU A 253 -16.18 36.53 7.64
CA LEU A 253 -16.06 37.99 7.66
C LEU A 253 -17.04 38.67 6.69
N ILE A 254 -17.13 38.18 5.44
CA ILE A 254 -18.04 38.72 4.42
C ILE A 254 -19.50 38.57 4.85
N VAL A 255 -19.89 37.40 5.36
CA VAL A 255 -21.26 37.17 5.86
C VAL A 255 -21.59 38.08 7.03
N LEU A 256 -20.64 38.30 7.95
CA LEU A 256 -20.82 39.16 9.10
C LEU A 256 -20.94 40.64 8.69
N LEU A 257 -20.10 41.11 7.77
CA LEU A 257 -20.19 42.47 7.19
C LEU A 257 -21.51 42.68 6.44
N ALA A 258 -21.92 41.72 5.60
CA ALA A 258 -23.19 41.81 4.87
C ALA A 258 -24.40 41.85 5.82
N SER A 259 -24.33 41.09 6.92
CA SER A 259 -25.37 41.07 7.95
C SER A 259 -25.44 42.39 8.72
N LEU A 260 -24.29 42.99 9.07
CA LEU A 260 -24.22 44.31 9.69
C LEU A 260 -24.73 45.42 8.76
N LEU A 261 -24.35 45.41 7.48
CA LEU A 261 -24.84 46.35 6.48
C LEU A 261 -26.35 46.23 6.28
N GLY A 262 -26.87 45.01 6.20
CA GLY A 262 -28.32 44.75 6.08
C GLY A 262 -29.11 45.21 7.32
N ALA A 263 -28.57 44.97 8.52
CA ALA A 263 -29.16 45.46 9.76
C ALA A 263 -29.13 47.00 9.84
N GLY A 264 -28.02 47.63 9.46
CA GLY A 264 -27.87 49.07 9.38
C GLY A 264 -28.85 49.71 8.39
N TYR A 265 -29.02 49.12 7.20
CA TYR A 265 -30.00 49.57 6.22
C TYR A 265 -31.44 49.49 6.74
N LYS A 266 -31.83 48.38 7.39
CA LYS A 266 -33.16 48.27 8.01
C LYS A 266 -33.37 49.27 9.13
N TYR A 267 -32.36 49.49 9.98
CA TYR A 267 -32.45 50.44 11.08
C TYR A 267 -32.57 51.88 10.56
N TRP A 268 -31.83 52.22 9.51
CA TRP A 268 -31.94 53.50 8.80
C TRP A 268 -33.33 53.69 8.18
N ASP A 269 -33.90 52.66 7.54
CA ASP A 269 -35.25 52.70 6.96
C ASP A 269 -36.35 52.90 8.03
N VAL A 270 -36.17 52.34 9.23
CA VAL A 270 -37.08 52.57 10.37
C VAL A 270 -36.96 53.99 10.92
N ILE A 271 -35.73 54.49 11.10
CA ILE A 271 -35.50 55.87 11.57
C ILE A 271 -36.02 56.88 10.57
N SER A 272 -35.77 56.69 9.28
CA SER A 272 -36.24 57.61 8.24
C SER A 272 -37.77 57.64 8.16
N LYS A 273 -38.46 56.52 8.38
CA LYS A 273 -39.93 56.47 8.49
C LYS A 273 -40.46 57.15 9.75
N LEU A 274 -39.76 57.02 10.89
CA LEU A 274 -40.13 57.69 12.14
C LEU A 274 -39.92 59.21 12.07
N TRP A 275 -38.86 59.68 11.40
CA TRP A 275 -38.60 61.11 11.19
C TRP A 275 -39.45 61.71 10.06
N GLY A 276 -39.73 60.96 8.99
CA GLY A 276 -40.57 61.40 7.87
C GLY A 276 -42.07 61.41 8.16
N GLY A 277 -42.53 60.81 9.26
CA GLY A 277 -43.95 60.73 9.65
C GLY A 277 -44.52 61.94 10.41
N SER A 278 -43.75 63.03 10.60
CA SER A 278 -44.15 64.21 11.39
C SER A 278 -44.48 65.44 10.55
N GLY A 279 -44.99 65.27 9.33
CA GLY A 279 -45.26 66.37 8.39
C GLY A 279 -46.59 66.29 7.65
N GLY A 280 -47.70 65.96 8.33
CA GLY A 280 -49.00 65.86 7.67
C GLY A 280 -50.19 65.84 8.61
N ALA A 281 -50.38 66.89 9.40
CA ALA A 281 -51.66 67.23 10.01
C ALA A 281 -51.80 68.75 10.12
N ALA A 282 -52.33 69.36 9.06
CA ALA A 282 -52.99 70.66 9.05
C ALA A 282 -54.08 70.62 7.98
#